data_AF-A0A7J8TJV3-F1
#
_entry.id   AF-A0A7J8TJV3-F1
#
_cell.length_a   1.000
_cell.length_b   1.000
_cell.length_c   1.000
_cell.angle_alpha   90.00
_cell.angle_beta   90.00
_cell.angle_gamma   90.00
#
_symmetry.space_group_name_H-M   'P 1'
#
loop_
_entity.id
_entity.type
_entity.pdbx_description
1 polymer ?
#
loop_
_entity_poly.entity_id
_entity_poly.type
_entity_poly.pdbx_seq_one_letter_code
_entity_poly.pdbx_strand_id
1 'polypeptide(L)' 'MRWRDHFLFCAEAIYKSQAETCEIKGHYLNATAGTCEKMIKRVVCARELGVPIIMHDYLTASGVFTFGVCLL' A
#
# COMPACT_ATOMS: atom_id res chain seq x y z
N MET A 1 13.02 -3.78 -8.55
CA MET A 1 12.71 -3.69 -7.11
C MET A 1 11.58 -4.67 -6.78
N ARG A 2 11.73 -5.56 -5.81
CA ARG A 2 10.60 -6.41 -5.36
C ARG A 2 9.64 -5.55 -4.55
N TRP A 3 8.34 -5.83 -4.64
CA TRP A 3 7.32 -4.97 -4.02
C TRP A 3 7.43 -4.90 -2.48
N ARG A 4 7.90 -5.97 -1.83
CA ARG A 4 8.01 -6.01 -0.36
C ARG A 4 9.10 -5.09 0.16
N ASP A 5 10.26 -5.06 -0.50
CA ASP A 5 11.36 -4.15 -0.13
C ASP A 5 10.92 -2.69 -0.29
N HIS A 6 10.19 -2.39 -1.38
CA HIS A 6 9.62 -1.06 -1.59
C HIS A 6 8.68 -0.64 -0.43
N PHE A 7 7.79 -1.54 0.00
CA PHE A 7 6.88 -1.27 1.12
C PHE A 7 7.63 -1.00 2.42
N LEU A 8 8.69 -1.76 2.70
CA LEU A 8 9.51 -1.59 3.90
C LEU A 8 10.22 -0.22 3.92
N PHE A 9 10.89 0.15 2.83
CA PHE A 9 11.57 1.45 2.75
C PHE A 9 10.60 2.63 2.79
N CYS A 10 9.44 2.52 2.13
CA CYS A 10 8.42 3.56 2.19
C CYS A 10 7.81 3.69 3.60
N ALA A 11 7.56 2.59 4.30
CA ALA A 11 7.04 2.63 5.67
C ALA A 11 8.04 3.33 6.61
N GLU A 12 9.33 2.99 6.52
CA GLU A 12 10.39 3.67 7.27
C GLU A 12 10.42 5.17 6.98
N ALA A 13 10.36 5.57 5.70
CA ALA A 13 10.35 6.97 5.30
C ALA A 13 9.09 7.73 5.77
N ILE A 14 7.92 7.10 5.74
CA ILE A 14 6.66 7.67 6.26
C ILE A 14 6.82 7.99 7.74
N TYR A 15 7.26 7.01 8.55
CA TYR A 15 7.36 7.21 10.00
C TYR A 15 8.48 8.18 10.38
N LYS A 16 9.61 8.17 9.67
CA LYS A 16 10.68 9.15 9.85
C LYS A 16 10.18 10.57 9.59
N SER A 17 9.57 10.81 8.44
CA SER A 17 9.07 12.15 8.07
C SER A 17 7.91 12.60 8.96
N GLN A 18 7.04 11.69 9.38
CA GLN A 18 5.97 11.99 10.35
C GLN A 18 6.53 12.40 11.72
N ALA A 19 7.60 11.76 12.19
CA ALA A 19 8.28 12.13 13.42
C ALA A 19 8.99 13.49 13.31
N GLU A 20 9.54 13.83 12.14
CA GLU A 20 10.23 15.10 11.90
C GLU A 20 9.27 16.29 11.77
N THR A 21 8.10 16.11 11.15
CA THR A 21 7.19 17.24 10.85
C THR A 21 5.97 17.32 11.76
N CYS A 22 5.71 16.32 12.60
CA CYS A 22 4.50 16.24 13.43
C CYS A 22 3.18 16.31 12.62
N GLU A 23 3.19 15.88 11.36
CA GLU A 23 2.00 15.80 10.50
C GLU A 23 1.77 14.35 10.09
N ILE A 24 0.51 13.94 9.89
CA ILE A 24 0.20 12.61 9.37
C ILE A 24 0.76 12.49 7.96
N LYS A 25 1.59 11.47 7.72
CA LYS A 25 2.17 11.17 6.40
C LYS A 25 1.67 9.84 5.87
N GLY A 26 1.68 9.70 4.55
CA GLY A 26 1.32 8.46 3.88
C GLY A 26 1.92 8.39 2.48
N HIS A 27 2.06 7.18 1.96
CA HIS A 27 2.47 6.94 0.58
C HIS A 27 1.53 5.92 -0.04
N TYR A 28 1.10 6.17 -1.28
CA TYR A 28 0.21 5.28 -2.01
C TYR A 28 0.94 3.99 -2.41
N LEU A 29 0.95 3.00 -1.51
CA LEU A 29 1.56 1.71 -1.78
C LEU A 29 0.70 0.89 -2.76
N ASN A 30 1.24 0.62 -3.95
CA ASN A 30 0.51 -0.06 -5.02
C ASN A 30 0.31 -1.57 -4.71
N ALA A 31 -0.95 -1.95 -4.46
CA ALA A 31 -1.40 -3.30 -4.21
C ALA A 31 -1.76 -4.09 -5.50
N THR A 32 -1.80 -3.45 -6.68
CA THR A 32 -2.11 -4.07 -7.97
C THR A 32 -1.21 -5.28 -8.24
N ALA A 33 -1.83 -6.42 -8.52
CA ALA A 33 -1.14 -7.65 -8.88
C ALA A 33 -1.98 -8.44 -9.90
N GLY A 34 -1.33 -9.35 -10.63
CA GLY A 34 -2.00 -10.17 -11.65
C GLY A 34 -2.93 -11.26 -11.12
N THR A 35 -3.01 -11.49 -9.80
CA THR A 35 -4.04 -12.35 -9.18
C THR A 35 -4.51 -11.76 -7.85
N CYS A 36 -5.73 -12.11 -7.45
CA CYS A 36 -6.33 -11.65 -6.20
C CYS A 36 -5.51 -12.08 -4.98
N GLU A 37 -4.97 -13.29 -4.93
CA GLU A 37 -4.19 -13.77 -3.78
C GLU A 37 -2.90 -12.96 -3.62
N LYS A 38 -2.26 -12.58 -4.74
CA LYS A 38 -1.09 -11.72 -4.72
C LYS A 38 -1.44 -10.30 -4.29
N MET A 39 -2.58 -9.77 -4.72
CA MET A 39 -3.06 -8.45 -4.28
C MET A 39 -3.30 -8.45 -2.77
N ILE A 40 -4.06 -9.44 -2.27
CA ILE A 40 -4.35 -9.57 -0.83
C ILE A 40 -3.07 -9.69 0.00
N LYS A 41 -2.06 -10.44 -0.46
CA LYS A 41 -0.75 -10.50 0.22
C LYS A 41 -0.09 -9.12 0.36
N ARG A 42 -0.25 -8.23 -0.62
CA ARG A 42 0.27 -6.85 -0.53
C ARG A 42 -0.53 -6.01 0.45
N VAL A 43 -1.86 -6.10 0.40
CA VAL A 43 -2.75 -5.39 1.33
C VAL A 43 -2.48 -5.80 2.78
N VAL A 44 -2.34 -7.10 3.05
CA VAL A 44 -2.01 -7.62 4.38
C VAL A 44 -0.65 -7.09 4.84
N CYS A 45 0.36 -7.09 3.98
CA CYS A 45 1.67 -6.52 4.32
C CYS A 45 1.58 -5.02 4.64
N ALA A 46 0.81 -4.23 3.89
CA ALA A 46 0.62 -2.80 4.18
C ALA A 46 -0.10 -2.58 5.53
N ARG A 47 -1.10 -3.41 5.83
CA ARG A 47 -1.81 -3.40 7.11
C ARG A 47 -0.89 -3.75 8.29
N GLU A 48 -0.07 -4.80 8.15
CA GLU A 48 0.90 -5.21 9.16
C GLU A 48 1.95 -4.13 9.42
N LEU A 49 2.31 -3.36 8.38
CA LEU A 49 3.21 -2.21 8.50
C LEU A 49 2.54 -0.96 9.08
N GLY A 50 1.21 -0.95 9.28
CA GLY A 50 0.48 0.17 9.88
C GLY A 50 0.42 1.43 9.00
N VAL A 51 0.66 1.31 7.68
CA VAL A 51 0.59 2.46 6.78
C VAL A 51 -0.87 2.89 6.54
N PRO A 52 -1.15 4.19 6.39
CA PRO A 52 -2.53 4.68 6.39
C PRO A 52 -3.23 4.55 5.02
N ILE A 53 -2.49 4.26 3.93
CA ILE A 53 -3.05 4.32 2.58
C ILE A 53 -2.38 3.35 1.61
N ILE A 54 -3.18 2.78 0.71
CA ILE A 54 -2.75 1.94 -0.41
C ILE A 54 -3.43 2.40 -1.71
N MET A 55 -2.90 1.96 -2.84
CA MET A 55 -3.45 2.23 -4.17
C MET A 55 -3.75 0.93 -4.91
N HIS A 56 -4.78 0.96 -5.75
CA HIS A 56 -5.14 -0.11 -6.65
C HIS A 56 -5.55 0.44 -8.02
N ASP A 57 -4.96 -0.09 -9.09
CA ASP A 57 -5.22 0.34 -10.45
C ASP A 57 -6.49 -0.33 -10.97
N TYR A 58 -7.64 0.24 -10.60
CA TYR A 58 -8.94 -0.40 -10.81
C TYR A 58 -9.18 -0.91 -12.25
N LEU A 59 -8.83 -0.11 -13.27
CA LEU A 59 -9.08 -0.46 -14.67
C LEU A 59 -8.15 -1.54 -15.22
N THR A 60 -6.90 -1.61 -14.74
CA THR A 60 -5.89 -2.55 -15.26
C THR A 60 -5.77 -3.80 -14.40
N ALA A 61 -6.09 -3.69 -13.12
CA ALA A 61 -6.07 -4.78 -12.17
C ALA A 61 -7.36 -5.62 -12.20
N SER A 62 -8.46 -5.11 -12.77
CA SER A 62 -9.72 -5.83 -12.79
C SER A 62 -10.46 -5.78 -14.13
N GLY A 63 -10.68 -6.98 -14.69
CA GLY A 63 -11.94 -7.30 -15.37
C GLY A 63 -13.07 -7.60 -14.38
N VAL A 64 -12.78 -8.02 -13.14
CA VAL A 64 -13.77 -8.22 -12.05
C VAL A 64 -13.06 -8.22 -10.68
N PHE A 65 -13.05 -7.12 -9.92
CA PHE A 65 -13.08 -7.07 -8.43
C PHE A 65 -12.94 -5.61 -7.96
N THR A 66 -14.05 -5.04 -7.48
CA THR A 66 -14.14 -3.68 -6.96
C THR A 66 -13.94 -3.69 -5.45
N PHE A 67 -12.85 -3.12 -4.95
CA PHE A 67 -12.86 -2.40 -3.68
C PHE A 67 -12.09 -1.10 -3.90
N GLY A 68 -12.86 0.00 -3.94
CA GLY A 68 -12.33 1.35 -3.98
C GLY A 68 -11.44 1.62 -2.77
N VAL A 69 -10.59 2.64 -2.90
CA VAL A 69 -9.72 3.26 -1.88
C VAL A 69 -10.00 2.70 -0.48
N CYS A 70 -9.28 1.64 -0.12
CA CYS A 70 -9.38 1.07 1.22
C CYS A 70 -8.50 1.95 2.10
N LEU A 71 -9.11 2.98 2.71
CA LEU A 71 -8.64 3.50 3.98
C LEU A 71 -8.60 2.28 4.92
N LEU A 72 -7.40 1.89 5.35
CA LEU A 72 -7.20 0.77 6.27
C LEU A 72 -7.83 1.05 7.64
#